data_AF-A0A7C0VWS8-F1
#
_entry.id   AF-A0A7C0VWS8-F1
#
_cell.length_a   1.000
_cell.length_b   1.000
_cell.length_c   1.000
_cell.angle_alpha   90.00
_cell.angle_beta   90.00
_cell.angle_gamma   90.00
#
_symmetry.space_group_name_H-M   'P 1'
#
loop_
_entity.id
_entity.type
_entity.pdbx_description
1 polymer ?
#
loop_
_entity_poly.entity_id
_entity_poly.type
_entity_poly.pdbx_seq_one_letter_code
_entity_poly.pdbx_strand_id
1 'polypeptide(L)'
;MKRFLQQLLDDALAELRRTGVPAPSHAGPCAVERTRDRRHGDFASNVALTLAKEAGLAPRELAQRIVAVLADDARLAQVVVAGPGFINFTLGPAAFQSVVPAILDAGEDYGRSGMGAGQAVQVEFVSANPTGPLHVGHGRGAAYGAAVADLLEAVGFRVHREYYVNDAGRQMDILAASVWLRYLELCGEKTAFPANGYQGDYVWDIAANLHREHADAFHVPGARVYADLPPDEPDGGDREAHVDALIARARELLGAQRYRTVFDAGLLTILADIRRDLEEFGVHYQEWFSERSLVEGGAVTRAVERLRAAGHTYERDGALWFRSSALGDTKDRVLVRENGRTTYFASDVAYHMNKRERGFERLIDVWGADHHGYVARVKAALGALGEDPACLDVLLVQFAILYRGGEKVRMSTRSGEFITLREL
;
A
#
# COMPACT_ATOMS: atom_id res chain seq x y z
N MET A 1 23.63 5.82 -20.23
CA MET A 1 25.09 6.08 -20.08
C MET A 1 25.91 4.82 -19.85
N LYS A 2 25.72 4.05 -18.77
CA LYS A 2 26.47 2.78 -18.60
C LYS A 2 26.31 1.82 -19.79
N ARG A 3 25.07 1.49 -20.18
CA ARG A 3 24.81 0.63 -21.36
C ARG A 3 25.45 1.13 -22.66
N PHE A 4 25.50 2.45 -22.85
CA PHE A 4 26.16 3.07 -24.00
C PHE A 4 27.67 2.79 -24.00
N LEU A 5 28.35 2.99 -22.86
CA LEU A 5 29.79 2.68 -22.73
C LEU A 5 30.07 1.17 -22.84
N GLN A 6 29.16 0.34 -22.33
CA GLN A 6 29.24 -1.12 -22.48
C GLN A 6 29.19 -1.52 -23.95
N GLN A 7 28.23 -0.98 -24.70
CA GLN A 7 28.13 -1.22 -26.14
C GLN A 7 29.38 -0.76 -26.90
N LEU A 8 29.90 0.44 -26.59
CA LEU A 8 31.14 0.92 -27.22
C LEU A 8 32.33 0.01 -26.96
N LEU A 9 32.46 -0.52 -25.74
CA LEU A 9 33.50 -1.48 -25.40
C LEU A 9 33.32 -2.80 -26.16
N ASP A 10 32.09 -3.30 -26.26
CA ASP A 10 31.78 -4.52 -27.00
C ASP A 10 32.08 -4.37 -28.50
N ASP A 11 31.72 -3.23 -29.09
CA ASP A 11 32.00 -2.88 -30.48
C ASP A 11 33.51 -2.75 -30.73
N ALA A 12 34.24 -2.09 -29.82
CA ALA A 12 35.69 -1.96 -29.91
C ALA A 12 36.39 -3.33 -29.83
N LEU A 13 35.94 -4.22 -28.94
CA LEU A 13 36.46 -5.59 -28.85
C LEU A 13 36.12 -6.44 -30.08
N ALA A 14 34.96 -6.22 -30.70
CA ALA A 14 34.60 -6.87 -31.97
C ALA A 14 35.50 -6.40 -33.13
N GLU A 15 35.79 -5.11 -33.21
CA GLU A 15 36.71 -4.56 -34.21
C GLU A 15 38.15 -5.07 -34.01
N LEU A 16 38.64 -5.12 -32.77
CA LEU A 16 39.96 -5.70 -32.47
C LEU A 16 40.06 -7.16 -32.91
N ARG A 17 39.01 -7.97 -32.71
CA ARG A 17 38.94 -9.35 -33.24
C ARG A 17 39.02 -9.40 -34.76
N ARG A 18 38.28 -8.51 -35.44
CA ARG A 18 38.28 -8.43 -36.91
C ARG A 18 39.67 -8.09 -37.46
N THR A 19 40.43 -7.26 -36.75
CA THR A 19 41.80 -6.86 -37.12
C THR A 19 42.89 -7.85 -36.69
N GLY A 20 42.51 -9.02 -36.15
CA GLY A 20 43.44 -10.10 -35.84
C GLY A 20 44.02 -10.07 -34.41
N VAL A 21 43.51 -9.23 -33.52
CA VAL A 21 43.81 -9.31 -32.09
C VAL A 21 42.93 -10.42 -31.50
N PRO A 22 43.50 -11.51 -30.95
CA PRO A 22 42.71 -12.46 -30.19
C PRO A 22 42.12 -11.69 -29.01
N ALA A 23 40.80 -11.54 -28.96
CA ALA A 23 40.12 -11.05 -27.76
C ALA A 23 38.92 -11.97 -27.57
N PRO A 24 38.67 -12.47 -26.36
CA PRO A 24 37.58 -13.38 -26.14
C PRO A 24 36.22 -12.69 -26.35
N SER A 25 35.20 -13.47 -26.73
CA SER A 25 33.83 -13.00 -26.60
C SER A 25 33.49 -12.96 -25.11
N HIS A 26 33.26 -11.77 -24.56
CA HIS A 26 32.82 -11.66 -23.18
C HIS A 26 31.40 -12.24 -23.05
N ALA A 27 31.21 -13.19 -22.13
CA ALA A 27 29.89 -13.72 -21.78
C ALA A 27 29.19 -12.75 -20.82
N GLY A 28 28.79 -11.58 -21.33
CA GLY A 28 28.12 -10.53 -20.55
C GLY A 28 28.51 -9.12 -21.00
N PRO A 29 27.82 -8.08 -20.50
CA PRO A 29 28.17 -6.70 -20.80
C PRO A 29 29.46 -6.31 -20.07
N CYS A 30 30.35 -5.58 -20.75
CA CYS A 30 31.59 -5.09 -20.15
C CYS A 30 31.35 -4.36 -18.81
N ALA A 31 32.23 -4.56 -17.83
CA ALA A 31 32.09 -3.90 -16.54
C ALA A 31 32.35 -2.38 -16.66
N VAL A 32 31.37 -1.56 -16.28
CA VAL A 32 31.46 -0.09 -16.29
C VAL A 32 30.90 0.48 -14.98
N GLU A 33 31.76 1.19 -14.25
CA GLU A 33 31.43 1.78 -12.95
C GLU A 33 31.65 3.28 -12.95
N ARG A 34 30.92 4.01 -12.08
CA ARG A 34 31.23 5.42 -11.84
C ARG A 34 32.57 5.52 -11.13
N THR A 35 33.38 6.47 -11.53
CA THR A 35 34.62 6.77 -10.80
C THR A 35 34.29 7.32 -9.41
N ARG A 36 35.16 7.04 -8.43
CA ARG A 36 35.05 7.65 -7.08
C ARG A 36 35.58 9.08 -7.07
N ASP A 37 36.52 9.39 -7.95
CA ASP A 37 37.17 10.69 -8.08
C ASP A 37 36.95 11.23 -9.49
N ARG A 38 36.39 12.44 -9.59
CA ARG A 38 36.11 13.11 -10.87
C ARG A 38 37.36 13.38 -11.71
N ARG A 39 38.55 13.43 -11.09
CA ARG A 39 39.83 13.56 -11.82
C ARG A 39 40.12 12.34 -12.71
N HIS A 40 39.45 11.22 -12.46
CA HIS A 40 39.56 10.00 -13.26
C HIS A 40 38.46 9.89 -14.33
N GLY A 41 37.73 10.97 -14.64
CA GLY A 41 36.59 10.95 -15.56
C GLY A 41 35.28 10.59 -14.87
N ASP A 42 34.23 10.33 -15.64
CA ASP A 42 32.89 9.99 -15.18
C ASP A 42 32.70 8.50 -14.88
N PHE A 43 33.31 7.65 -15.71
CA PHE A 43 33.21 6.21 -15.63
C PHE A 43 34.57 5.54 -15.82
N ALA A 44 34.71 4.33 -15.30
CA ALA A 44 35.88 3.48 -15.52
C ALA A 44 35.47 2.05 -15.86
N SER A 45 36.33 1.37 -16.62
CA SER A 45 36.22 -0.05 -16.92
C SER A 45 37.53 -0.77 -16.65
N ASN A 46 37.43 -1.98 -16.12
CA ASN A 46 38.56 -2.91 -15.95
C ASN A 46 38.62 -3.97 -17.06
N VAL A 47 37.85 -3.83 -18.13
CA VAL A 47 37.70 -4.85 -19.19
C VAL A 47 39.05 -5.30 -19.78
N ALA A 48 40.00 -4.37 -19.93
CA ALA A 48 41.31 -4.75 -20.45
C ALA A 48 42.09 -5.62 -19.46
N LEU A 49 41.92 -5.44 -18.14
CA LEU A 49 42.55 -6.30 -17.13
C LEU A 49 41.96 -7.70 -17.14
N THR A 50 40.64 -7.82 -17.34
CA THR A 50 39.96 -9.11 -17.32
C THR A 50 40.26 -9.93 -18.58
N LEU A 51 40.41 -9.29 -19.74
CA LEU A 51 40.56 -9.98 -21.03
C LEU A 51 42.01 -10.10 -21.52
N ALA A 52 42.97 -9.39 -20.90
CA ALA A 52 44.38 -9.38 -21.32
C ALA A 52 45.02 -10.75 -21.51
N LYS A 53 44.80 -11.66 -20.54
CA LYS A 53 45.40 -13.00 -20.53
C LYS A 53 44.94 -13.82 -21.73
N GLU A 54 43.65 -13.77 -22.02
CA GLU A 54 43.04 -14.47 -23.16
C GLU A 54 43.43 -13.81 -24.48
N ALA A 55 43.68 -12.50 -24.47
CA ALA A 55 44.18 -11.78 -25.62
C ALA A 55 45.68 -12.00 -25.91
N GLY A 56 46.42 -12.61 -24.99
CA GLY A 56 47.87 -12.76 -25.11
C GLY A 56 48.63 -11.43 -25.06
N LEU A 57 48.02 -10.38 -24.50
CA LEU A 57 48.59 -9.03 -24.43
C LEU A 57 48.76 -8.57 -22.98
N ALA A 58 49.64 -7.60 -22.75
CA ALA A 58 49.67 -6.92 -21.45
C ALA A 58 48.37 -6.11 -21.25
N PRO A 59 47.77 -6.05 -20.04
CA PRO A 59 46.53 -5.31 -19.81
C PRO A 59 46.54 -3.85 -20.28
N ARG A 60 47.65 -3.16 -20.05
CA ARG A 60 47.83 -1.78 -20.49
C ARG A 60 47.90 -1.66 -22.02
N GLU A 61 48.48 -2.64 -22.70
CA GLU A 61 48.54 -2.69 -24.16
C GLU A 61 47.16 -2.94 -24.77
N LEU A 62 46.40 -3.89 -24.21
CA LEU A 62 45.02 -4.14 -24.64
C LEU A 62 44.14 -2.90 -24.41
N ALA A 63 44.29 -2.23 -23.25
CA ALA A 63 43.59 -0.98 -22.97
C ALA A 63 43.90 0.11 -24.01
N GLN A 64 45.17 0.28 -24.39
CA GLN A 64 45.58 1.24 -25.42
C GLN A 64 44.95 0.93 -26.78
N ARG A 65 44.90 -0.36 -27.18
CA ARG A 65 44.26 -0.78 -28.42
C ARG A 65 42.76 -0.50 -28.41
N ILE A 66 42.07 -0.77 -27.29
CA ILE A 66 40.64 -0.44 -27.14
C ILE A 66 40.43 1.08 -27.23
N VAL A 67 41.22 1.87 -26.51
CA VAL A 67 41.12 3.34 -26.52
C VAL A 67 41.36 3.91 -27.92
N ALA A 68 42.28 3.33 -28.70
CA ALA A 68 42.53 3.77 -30.07
C ALA A 68 41.31 3.59 -30.99
N VAL A 69 40.53 2.51 -30.80
CA VAL A 69 39.28 2.29 -31.56
C VAL A 69 38.19 3.30 -31.17
N LEU A 70 38.20 3.77 -29.91
CA LEU A 70 37.18 4.68 -29.38
C LEU A 70 37.49 6.18 -29.61
N ALA A 71 38.66 6.52 -30.17
CA ALA A 71 39.19 7.88 -30.19
C ALA A 71 38.33 8.90 -30.96
N ASP A 72 37.51 8.45 -31.91
CA ASP A 72 36.73 9.32 -32.81
C ASP A 72 35.25 9.46 -32.42
N ASP A 73 34.81 8.90 -31.28
CA ASP A 73 33.41 9.02 -30.86
C ASP A 73 33.14 10.41 -30.25
N ALA A 74 32.36 11.24 -30.94
CA ALA A 74 31.98 12.59 -30.51
C ALA A 74 31.25 12.66 -29.15
N ARG A 75 30.75 11.52 -28.64
CA ARG A 75 30.12 11.41 -27.32
C ARG A 75 31.15 11.25 -26.19
N LEU A 76 32.42 10.99 -26.50
CA LEU A 76 33.50 10.90 -25.53
C LEU A 76 34.36 12.16 -25.60
N ALA A 77 34.41 12.93 -24.52
CA ALA A 77 35.32 14.07 -24.42
C ALA A 77 36.77 13.61 -24.19
N GLN A 78 36.94 12.50 -23.46
CA GLN A 78 38.25 11.94 -23.19
C GLN A 78 38.15 10.44 -22.86
N VAL A 79 39.12 9.67 -23.34
CA VAL A 79 39.31 8.27 -22.92
C VAL A 79 40.78 8.06 -22.58
N VAL A 80 41.08 7.63 -21.36
CA VAL A 80 42.46 7.53 -20.85
C VAL A 80 42.72 6.17 -20.22
N VAL A 81 43.89 5.59 -20.53
CA VAL A 81 44.37 4.38 -19.86
C VAL A 81 45.04 4.75 -18.53
N ALA A 82 44.46 4.33 -17.42
CA ALA A 82 44.95 4.58 -16.07
C ALA A 82 45.61 3.33 -15.44
N GLY A 83 46.70 3.56 -14.70
CA GLY A 83 47.39 2.53 -13.92
C GLY A 83 47.73 1.27 -14.74
N PRO A 84 47.39 0.07 -14.25
CA PRO A 84 47.75 -1.19 -14.91
C PRO A 84 46.94 -1.49 -16.19
N GLY A 85 45.90 -0.71 -16.53
CA GLY A 85 45.06 -0.98 -17.71
C GLY A 85 43.59 -0.60 -17.54
N PHE A 86 43.22 0.22 -16.55
CA PHE A 86 41.85 0.72 -16.45
C PHE A 86 41.59 1.69 -17.59
N ILE A 87 40.38 1.69 -18.13
CA ILE A 87 39.95 2.63 -19.15
C ILE A 87 38.99 3.61 -18.49
N ASN A 88 39.41 4.87 -18.40
CA ASN A 88 38.65 5.97 -17.82
C ASN A 88 37.96 6.76 -18.94
N PHE A 89 36.69 7.09 -18.75
CA PHE A 89 35.85 7.79 -19.73
C PHE A 89 35.37 9.11 -19.15
N THR A 90 35.56 10.19 -19.89
CA THR A 90 34.91 11.49 -19.67
C THR A 90 33.90 11.70 -20.80
N LEU A 91 32.63 11.88 -20.45
CA LEU A 91 31.56 12.04 -21.42
C LEU A 91 31.58 13.46 -22.01
N GLY A 92 31.40 13.55 -23.32
CA GLY A 92 31.21 14.82 -24.03
C GLY A 92 29.75 15.30 -23.97
N PRO A 93 29.50 16.59 -24.27
CA PRO A 93 28.13 17.14 -24.31
C PRO A 93 27.18 16.35 -25.22
N ALA A 94 27.68 15.82 -26.34
CA ALA A 94 26.90 15.01 -27.27
C ALA A 94 26.36 13.71 -26.64
N ALA A 95 27.06 13.12 -25.65
CA ALA A 95 26.55 11.96 -24.92
C ALA A 95 25.26 12.29 -24.17
N PHE A 96 25.22 13.44 -23.50
CA PHE A 96 24.05 13.89 -22.76
C PHE A 96 22.94 14.33 -23.71
N GLN A 97 23.28 15.04 -24.78
CA GLN A 97 22.31 15.51 -25.78
C GLN A 97 21.67 14.37 -26.58
N SER A 98 22.35 13.23 -26.73
CA SER A 98 21.80 12.05 -27.43
C SER A 98 20.52 11.49 -26.81
N VAL A 99 20.23 11.82 -25.54
CA VAL A 99 18.96 11.42 -24.90
C VAL A 99 17.77 12.22 -25.43
N VAL A 100 17.99 13.45 -25.93
CA VAL A 100 16.90 14.35 -26.33
C VAL A 100 16.14 13.79 -27.54
N PRO A 101 16.79 13.37 -28.65
CA PRO A 101 16.08 12.69 -29.73
C PRO A 101 15.35 11.44 -29.26
N ALA A 102 15.97 10.63 -28.39
CA ALA A 102 15.33 9.42 -27.85
C ALA A 102 14.06 9.73 -27.03
N ILE A 103 14.06 10.84 -26.26
CA ILE A 103 12.87 11.31 -25.53
C ILE A 103 11.80 11.78 -26.52
N LEU A 104 12.18 12.56 -27.54
CA LEU A 104 11.24 13.09 -28.52
C LEU A 104 10.63 11.98 -29.38
N ASP A 105 11.42 10.98 -29.78
CA ASP A 105 10.98 9.83 -30.58
C ASP A 105 10.03 8.92 -29.78
N ALA A 106 10.31 8.71 -28.48
CA ALA A 106 9.50 7.87 -27.62
C ALA A 106 8.26 8.60 -27.05
N GLY A 107 8.28 9.94 -26.95
CA GLY A 107 7.15 10.72 -26.45
C GLY A 107 6.69 10.30 -25.05
N GLU A 108 5.40 10.00 -24.91
CA GLU A 108 4.77 9.54 -23.66
C GLU A 108 5.23 8.14 -23.22
N ASP A 109 5.88 7.39 -24.11
CA ASP A 109 6.45 6.07 -23.81
C ASP A 109 7.88 6.15 -23.28
N TYR A 110 8.50 7.34 -23.28
CA TYR A 110 9.84 7.49 -22.72
C TYR A 110 9.86 7.14 -21.22
N GLY A 111 10.79 6.27 -20.82
CA GLY A 111 10.91 5.80 -19.45
C GLY A 111 9.99 4.62 -19.09
N ARG A 112 9.08 4.22 -19.99
CA ARG A 112 8.31 2.98 -19.84
C ARG A 112 9.15 1.76 -20.18
N SER A 113 8.77 0.59 -19.67
CA SER A 113 9.42 -0.67 -20.01
C SER A 113 8.46 -1.86 -19.89
N GLY A 114 8.84 -3.01 -20.45
CA GLY A 114 8.12 -4.28 -20.30
C GLY A 114 8.65 -5.17 -19.19
N MET A 115 9.34 -4.62 -18.19
CA MET A 115 10.03 -5.39 -17.13
C MET A 115 9.06 -6.29 -16.35
N GLY A 116 7.84 -5.84 -16.13
CA GLY A 116 6.79 -6.57 -15.42
C GLY A 116 6.15 -7.70 -16.21
N ALA A 117 6.41 -7.79 -17.52
CA ALA A 117 5.95 -8.88 -18.40
C ALA A 117 4.45 -9.24 -18.27
N GLY A 118 3.59 -8.28 -17.93
CA GLY A 118 2.15 -8.50 -17.72
C GLY A 118 1.77 -9.24 -16.44
N GLN A 119 2.72 -9.45 -15.52
CA GLN A 119 2.47 -10.04 -14.20
C GLN A 119 1.39 -9.25 -13.45
N ALA A 120 0.43 -9.98 -12.88
CA ALA A 120 -0.68 -9.36 -12.14
C ALA A 120 -0.23 -8.94 -10.73
N VAL A 121 -0.44 -7.67 -10.39
CA VAL A 121 -0.08 -7.10 -9.09
C VAL A 121 -1.27 -6.38 -8.50
N GLN A 122 -1.63 -6.73 -7.27
CA GLN A 122 -2.60 -5.98 -6.48
C GLN A 122 -1.85 -4.99 -5.59
N VAL A 123 -2.34 -3.75 -5.53
CA VAL A 123 -1.79 -2.68 -4.69
C VAL A 123 -2.90 -2.15 -3.80
N GLU A 124 -2.84 -2.46 -2.51
CA GLU A 124 -3.75 -1.95 -1.48
C GLU A 124 -3.17 -0.70 -0.82
N PHE A 125 -3.96 0.39 -0.76
CA PHE A 125 -3.52 1.60 -0.08
C PHE A 125 -4.68 2.50 0.35
N VAL A 126 -4.40 3.38 1.32
CA VAL A 126 -5.35 4.22 2.06
C VAL A 126 -6.22 3.42 3.02
N SER A 127 -7.10 2.55 2.52
CA SER A 127 -7.97 1.62 3.29
C SER A 127 -8.45 2.19 4.64
N ALA A 128 -8.88 3.45 4.65
CA ALA A 128 -9.31 4.12 5.87
C ALA A 128 -10.71 3.63 6.25
N ASN A 129 -10.97 3.49 7.56
CA ASN A 129 -12.29 3.07 8.01
C ASN A 129 -13.33 4.14 7.62
N PRO A 130 -14.47 3.76 7.01
CA PRO A 130 -15.49 4.69 6.52
C PRO A 130 -16.34 5.24 7.67
N THR A 131 -15.67 5.88 8.62
CA THR A 131 -16.25 6.39 9.87
C THR A 131 -16.10 7.91 10.00
N GLY A 132 -15.45 8.54 9.02
CA GLY A 132 -15.36 9.99 8.86
C GLY A 132 -14.62 10.35 7.57
N PRO A 133 -14.56 11.65 7.22
CA PRO A 133 -13.85 12.14 6.04
C PRO A 133 -12.35 11.83 6.07
N LEU A 134 -11.69 11.87 4.90
CA LEU A 134 -10.24 11.76 4.84
C LEU A 134 -9.59 13.03 5.38
N HIS A 135 -8.55 12.87 6.20
CA HIS A 135 -7.65 13.96 6.62
C HIS A 135 -6.28 13.87 5.94
N VAL A 136 -5.44 14.91 6.10
CA VAL A 136 -4.07 14.99 5.53
C VAL A 136 -3.21 13.74 5.73
N GLY A 137 -3.37 13.03 6.86
CA GLY A 137 -2.64 11.79 7.13
C GLY A 137 -2.86 10.72 6.05
N HIS A 138 -4.06 10.65 5.48
CA HIS A 138 -4.41 9.73 4.41
C HIS A 138 -3.83 10.16 3.05
N GLY A 139 -3.69 11.47 2.80
CA GLY A 139 -3.13 12.01 1.56
C GLY A 139 -1.71 11.53 1.29
N ARG A 140 -0.88 11.35 2.33
CA ARG A 140 0.46 10.75 2.19
C ARG A 140 0.40 9.31 1.70
N GLY A 141 -0.49 8.50 2.28
CA GLY A 141 -0.71 7.12 1.87
C GLY A 141 -1.26 7.02 0.45
N ALA A 142 -2.19 7.92 0.10
CA ALA A 142 -2.77 8.05 -1.22
C ALA A 142 -1.70 8.35 -2.28
N ALA A 143 -0.89 9.39 -2.09
CA ALA A 143 0.17 9.78 -3.02
C ALA A 143 1.24 8.68 -3.17
N TYR A 144 1.64 8.04 -2.06
CA TYR A 144 2.65 6.99 -2.09
C TYR A 144 2.15 5.72 -2.80
N GLY A 145 0.94 5.26 -2.47
CA GLY A 145 0.36 4.08 -3.09
C GLY A 145 0.07 4.28 -4.58
N ALA A 146 -0.46 5.46 -4.95
CA ALA A 146 -0.66 5.83 -6.35
C ALA A 146 0.66 5.85 -7.13
N ALA A 147 1.70 6.50 -6.62
CA ALA A 147 3.00 6.54 -7.28
C ALA A 147 3.63 5.15 -7.47
N VAL A 148 3.46 4.25 -6.50
CA VAL A 148 3.91 2.84 -6.61
C VAL A 148 3.12 2.12 -7.70
N ALA A 149 1.80 2.24 -7.70
CA ALA A 149 0.92 1.63 -8.69
C ALA A 149 1.23 2.13 -10.11
N ASP A 150 1.38 3.44 -10.29
CA ASP A 150 1.69 4.08 -11.56
C ASP A 150 3.07 3.66 -12.09
N LEU A 151 4.07 3.54 -11.21
CA LEU A 151 5.40 3.05 -11.57
C LEU A 151 5.35 1.60 -12.04
N LEU A 152 4.60 0.74 -11.35
CA LEU A 152 4.43 -0.67 -11.73
C LEU A 152 3.76 -0.79 -13.10
N GLU A 153 2.72 0.00 -13.35
CA GLU A 153 2.05 0.06 -14.64
C GLU A 153 2.99 0.56 -15.74
N ALA A 154 3.78 1.62 -15.47
CA ALA A 154 4.77 2.17 -16.39
C ALA A 154 5.88 1.17 -16.76
N VAL A 155 6.19 0.20 -15.88
CA VAL A 155 7.16 -0.87 -16.15
C VAL A 155 6.52 -2.19 -16.58
N GLY A 156 5.22 -2.20 -16.92
CA GLY A 156 4.58 -3.30 -17.64
C GLY A 156 3.94 -4.37 -16.75
N PHE A 157 3.59 -4.07 -15.50
CA PHE A 157 2.73 -4.92 -14.67
C PHE A 157 1.25 -4.67 -14.99
N ARG A 158 0.39 -5.68 -14.78
CA ARG A 158 -1.07 -5.51 -14.76
C ARG A 158 -1.50 -5.15 -13.34
N VAL A 159 -1.64 -3.86 -13.08
CA VAL A 159 -1.89 -3.33 -11.74
C VAL A 159 -3.39 -3.29 -11.43
N HIS A 160 -3.75 -3.73 -10.23
CA HIS A 160 -5.08 -3.62 -9.65
C HIS A 160 -4.99 -2.83 -8.33
N ARG A 161 -5.41 -1.56 -8.37
CA ARG A 161 -5.50 -0.66 -7.23
C ARG A 161 -6.76 -1.00 -6.45
N GLU A 162 -6.61 -1.30 -5.16
CA GLU A 162 -7.72 -1.71 -4.31
C GLU A 162 -7.79 -0.89 -3.03
N TYR A 163 -9.01 -0.53 -2.65
CA TYR A 163 -9.33 0.06 -1.36
C TYR A 163 -10.04 -0.98 -0.51
N TYR A 164 -9.47 -1.35 0.64
CA TYR A 164 -10.15 -2.23 1.58
C TYR A 164 -11.11 -1.43 2.46
N VAL A 165 -12.40 -1.69 2.32
CA VAL A 165 -13.48 -1.02 3.06
C VAL A 165 -13.83 -1.86 4.29
N ASN A 166 -13.45 -1.35 5.46
CA ASN A 166 -13.88 -1.91 6.74
C ASN A 166 -15.34 -1.54 7.05
N ASP A 167 -16.27 -2.16 6.33
CA ASP A 167 -17.72 -1.93 6.41
C ASP A 167 -18.41 -2.84 7.43
N ALA A 168 -17.66 -3.38 8.39
CA ALA A 168 -18.15 -4.28 9.41
C ALA A 168 -17.58 -3.94 10.79
N GLY A 169 -18.21 -4.49 11.83
CA GLY A 169 -17.71 -4.40 13.19
C GLY A 169 -18.04 -3.10 13.93
N ARG A 170 -17.40 -2.96 15.08
CA ARG A 170 -17.86 -2.07 16.15
C ARG A 170 -17.84 -0.59 15.79
N GLN A 171 -16.83 -0.12 15.06
CA GLN A 171 -16.75 1.30 14.71
C GLN A 171 -17.90 1.73 13.81
N MET A 172 -18.31 0.87 12.87
CA MET A 172 -19.47 1.14 12.01
C MET A 172 -20.78 1.13 12.79
N ASP A 173 -20.91 0.25 13.78
CA ASP A 173 -22.08 0.24 14.67
C ASP A 173 -22.17 1.53 15.52
N ILE A 174 -21.03 2.04 16.01
CA ILE A 174 -20.98 3.33 16.72
C ILE A 174 -21.41 4.47 15.77
N LEU A 175 -20.95 4.47 14.52
CA LEU A 175 -21.38 5.45 13.52
C LEU A 175 -22.88 5.39 13.28
N ALA A 176 -23.43 4.18 13.07
CA ALA A 176 -24.87 4.00 12.86
C ALA A 176 -25.70 4.51 14.04
N ALA A 177 -25.29 4.21 15.28
CA ALA A 177 -25.93 4.74 16.48
C ALA A 177 -25.81 6.28 16.56
N SER A 178 -24.65 6.84 16.20
CA SER A 178 -24.41 8.29 16.20
C SER A 178 -25.31 9.01 15.18
N VAL A 179 -25.41 8.48 13.96
CA VAL A 179 -26.32 8.98 12.91
C VAL A 179 -27.77 8.89 13.37
N TRP A 180 -28.16 7.75 13.98
CA TRP A 180 -29.52 7.58 14.47
C TRP A 180 -29.89 8.59 15.56
N LEU A 181 -28.99 8.86 16.52
CA LEU A 181 -29.24 9.86 17.55
C LEU A 181 -29.41 11.27 16.96
N ARG A 182 -28.55 11.69 16.02
CA ARG A 182 -28.73 12.97 15.30
C ARG A 182 -30.04 13.01 14.52
N TYR A 183 -30.45 11.90 13.93
CA TYR A 183 -31.75 11.79 13.26
C TYR A 183 -32.92 11.97 14.24
N LEU A 184 -32.82 11.44 15.46
CA LEU A 184 -33.85 11.65 16.49
C LEU A 184 -33.92 13.11 16.95
N GLU A 185 -32.79 13.81 17.02
CA GLU A 185 -32.77 15.26 17.30
C GLU A 185 -33.52 16.05 16.21
N LEU A 186 -33.38 15.66 14.94
CA LEU A 186 -34.15 16.25 13.83
C LEU A 186 -35.65 15.93 13.91
N CYS A 187 -36.02 14.80 14.52
CA CYS A 187 -37.40 14.46 14.84
C CYS A 187 -37.93 15.19 16.09
N GLY A 188 -37.13 16.06 16.73
CA GLY A 188 -37.51 16.84 17.90
C GLY A 188 -37.24 16.18 19.26
N GLU A 189 -36.55 15.04 19.30
CA GLU A 189 -36.14 14.42 20.56
C GLU A 189 -34.94 15.15 21.18
N LYS A 190 -34.90 15.19 22.51
CA LYS A 190 -33.69 15.60 23.23
C LYS A 190 -32.79 14.39 23.42
N THR A 191 -31.59 14.42 22.86
CA THR A 191 -30.64 13.33 22.98
C THR A 191 -29.48 13.71 23.90
N ALA A 192 -29.12 12.81 24.82
CA ALA A 192 -27.83 12.84 25.49
C ALA A 192 -26.83 12.13 24.56
N PHE A 193 -25.98 12.91 23.90
CA PHE A 193 -25.06 12.37 22.90
C PHE A 193 -23.86 11.69 23.60
N PRO A 194 -23.53 10.42 23.26
CA PRO A 194 -22.54 9.66 24.00
C PRO A 194 -21.11 10.16 23.75
N ALA A 195 -20.26 10.11 24.78
CA ALA A 195 -18.86 10.52 24.75
C ALA A 195 -18.06 9.75 23.68
N ASN A 196 -18.40 8.48 23.46
CA ASN A 196 -17.77 7.61 22.47
C ASN A 196 -18.44 7.63 21.08
N GLY A 197 -19.51 8.41 20.90
CA GLY A 197 -20.14 8.62 19.60
C GLY A 197 -19.28 9.44 18.64
N TYR A 198 -19.60 9.37 17.35
CA TYR A 198 -19.03 10.28 16.36
C TYR A 198 -19.79 11.61 16.39
N GLN A 199 -19.08 12.70 16.67
CA GLN A 199 -19.68 14.01 16.96
C GLN A 199 -19.46 15.07 15.88
N GLY A 200 -18.68 14.76 14.84
CA GLY A 200 -18.38 15.73 13.77
C GLY A 200 -19.61 16.09 12.93
N ASP A 201 -19.55 17.25 12.27
CA ASP A 201 -20.65 17.81 11.48
C ASP A 201 -21.17 16.88 10.37
N TYR A 202 -20.29 16.06 9.80
CA TYR A 202 -20.68 15.05 8.80
C TYR A 202 -21.75 14.07 9.31
N VAL A 203 -21.80 13.78 10.61
CA VAL A 203 -22.82 12.89 11.19
C VAL A 203 -24.21 13.55 11.15
N TRP A 204 -24.25 14.87 11.38
CA TRP A 204 -25.47 15.66 11.22
C TRP A 204 -25.94 15.68 9.78
N ASP A 205 -25.03 15.87 8.82
CA ASP A 205 -25.37 15.90 7.40
C ASP A 205 -25.96 14.57 6.93
N ILE A 206 -25.38 13.45 7.36
CA ILE A 206 -25.90 12.10 7.09
C ILE A 206 -27.30 11.95 7.70
N ALA A 207 -27.48 12.32 8.97
CA ALA A 207 -28.77 12.23 9.64
C ALA A 207 -29.84 13.11 8.98
N ALA A 208 -29.46 14.30 8.50
CA ALA A 208 -30.34 15.22 7.80
C ALA A 208 -30.75 14.68 6.42
N ASN A 209 -29.83 14.04 5.68
CA ASN A 209 -30.17 13.31 4.46
C ASN A 209 -31.16 12.18 4.75
N LEU A 210 -30.86 11.36 5.76
CA LEU A 210 -31.71 10.24 6.17
C LEU A 210 -33.12 10.71 6.58
N HIS A 211 -33.23 11.82 7.32
CA HIS A 211 -34.52 12.42 7.71
C HIS A 211 -35.28 12.98 6.50
N ARG A 212 -34.61 13.62 5.55
CA ARG A 212 -35.25 14.07 4.30
C ARG A 212 -35.82 12.92 3.49
N GLU A 213 -35.12 11.80 3.42
CA GLU A 213 -35.51 10.64 2.61
C GLU A 213 -36.61 9.80 3.26
N HIS A 214 -36.60 9.71 4.59
CA HIS A 214 -37.46 8.78 5.33
C HIS A 214 -38.44 9.45 6.31
N ALA A 215 -38.48 10.78 6.38
CA ALA A 215 -39.24 11.53 7.37
C ALA A 215 -39.02 10.93 8.77
N ASP A 216 -40.08 10.66 9.54
CA ASP A 216 -40.02 10.14 10.91
C ASP A 216 -40.06 8.59 10.99
N ALA A 217 -39.77 7.86 9.91
CA ALA A 217 -39.88 6.41 9.87
C ALA A 217 -39.01 5.64 10.90
N PHE A 218 -37.93 6.25 11.38
CA PHE A 218 -37.01 5.69 12.38
C PHE A 218 -37.12 6.39 13.74
N HIS A 219 -38.15 7.24 13.93
CA HIS A 219 -38.39 7.95 15.17
C HIS A 219 -38.75 6.97 16.30
N VAL A 220 -38.10 7.16 17.43
CA VAL A 220 -38.38 6.46 18.68
C VAL A 220 -38.28 7.48 19.82
N PRO A 221 -39.25 7.56 20.75
CA PRO A 221 -39.19 8.49 21.87
C PRO A 221 -37.92 8.28 22.70
N GLY A 222 -37.24 9.37 23.07
CA GLY A 222 -35.97 9.34 23.79
C GLY A 222 -36.04 8.55 25.10
N ALA A 223 -37.18 8.59 25.80
CA ALA A 223 -37.42 7.78 26.99
C ALA A 223 -37.23 6.28 26.76
N ARG A 224 -37.57 5.76 25.56
CA ARG A 224 -37.34 4.35 25.19
C ARG A 224 -35.91 4.09 24.74
N VAL A 225 -35.24 5.08 24.17
CA VAL A 225 -33.84 4.97 23.75
C VAL A 225 -32.94 4.85 24.97
N TYR A 226 -33.15 5.71 25.97
CA TYR A 226 -32.27 5.81 27.14
C TYR A 226 -32.70 4.93 28.33
N ALA A 227 -33.83 4.22 28.25
CA ALA A 227 -34.29 3.36 29.33
C ALA A 227 -33.25 2.29 29.69
N ASP A 228 -32.84 2.25 30.96
CA ASP A 228 -31.94 1.25 31.54
C ASP A 228 -30.55 1.15 30.89
N LEU A 229 -30.10 2.21 30.20
CA LEU A 229 -28.70 2.28 29.75
C LEU A 229 -27.77 2.52 30.96
N PRO A 230 -26.58 1.88 31.00
CA PRO A 230 -25.59 2.21 32.02
C PRO A 230 -25.13 3.67 31.85
N PRO A 231 -24.68 4.35 32.92
CA PRO A 231 -24.22 5.73 32.81
C PRO A 231 -23.04 5.86 31.82
N ASP A 232 -22.94 7.00 31.14
CA ASP A 232 -21.80 7.34 30.28
C ASP A 232 -20.67 8.00 31.10
N GLU A 233 -19.49 8.18 30.51
CA GLU A 233 -18.30 8.76 31.17
C GLU A 233 -18.56 10.14 31.83
N PRO A 234 -19.29 11.09 31.20
CA PRO A 234 -19.61 12.38 31.85
C PRO A 234 -20.46 12.25 33.11
N ASP A 235 -21.23 11.16 33.22
CA ASP A 235 -22.09 10.85 34.36
C ASP A 235 -21.42 9.84 35.33
N GLY A 236 -20.11 9.62 35.20
CA GLY A 236 -19.32 8.75 36.08
C GLY A 236 -19.38 7.26 35.72
N GLY A 237 -19.85 6.92 34.52
CA GLY A 237 -19.94 5.54 34.01
C GLY A 237 -18.84 5.14 33.03
N ASP A 238 -19.06 4.04 32.32
CA ASP A 238 -18.12 3.49 31.33
C ASP A 238 -18.64 3.77 29.92
N ARG A 239 -17.93 4.63 29.19
CA ARG A 239 -18.26 5.01 27.80
C ARG A 239 -18.26 3.86 26.80
N GLU A 240 -17.51 2.78 27.04
CA GLU A 240 -17.51 1.61 26.15
C GLU A 240 -18.76 0.77 26.41
N ALA A 241 -19.10 0.54 27.69
CA ALA A 241 -20.32 -0.16 28.07
C ALA A 241 -21.59 0.60 27.65
N HIS A 242 -21.59 1.93 27.81
CA HIS A 242 -22.70 2.79 27.40
C HIS A 242 -22.97 2.71 25.89
N VAL A 243 -21.93 2.91 25.06
CA VAL A 243 -22.12 2.87 23.61
C VAL A 243 -22.52 1.48 23.11
N ASP A 244 -21.99 0.42 23.71
CA ASP A 244 -22.37 -0.96 23.36
C ASP A 244 -23.84 -1.24 23.72
N ALA A 245 -24.31 -0.76 24.87
CA ALA A 245 -25.72 -0.85 25.27
C ALA A 245 -26.63 -0.03 24.35
N LEU A 246 -26.19 1.17 23.93
CA LEU A 246 -26.91 2.00 22.97
C LEU A 246 -27.02 1.32 21.60
N ILE A 247 -25.95 0.70 21.10
CA ILE A 247 -25.97 -0.06 19.84
C ILE A 247 -26.96 -1.22 19.93
N ALA A 248 -26.92 -1.99 21.04
CA ALA A 248 -27.86 -3.07 21.27
C ALA A 248 -29.31 -2.58 21.28
N ARG A 249 -29.56 -1.44 21.95
CA ARG A 249 -30.88 -0.81 22.01
C ARG A 249 -31.34 -0.29 20.64
N ALA A 250 -30.44 0.31 19.85
CA ALA A 250 -30.76 0.74 18.49
C ALA A 250 -31.19 -0.44 17.60
N ARG A 251 -30.45 -1.54 17.65
CA ARG A 251 -30.79 -2.78 16.91
C ARG A 251 -32.13 -3.37 17.35
N GLU A 252 -32.40 -3.36 18.64
CA GLU A 252 -33.67 -3.83 19.22
C GLU A 252 -34.86 -2.97 18.75
N LEU A 253 -34.78 -1.65 18.93
CA LEU A 253 -35.91 -0.75 18.68
C LEU A 253 -36.20 -0.55 17.19
N LEU A 254 -35.16 -0.52 16.36
CA LEU A 254 -35.31 -0.37 14.91
C LEU A 254 -35.64 -1.71 14.23
N GLY A 255 -35.19 -2.82 14.79
CA GLY A 255 -35.19 -4.11 14.11
C GLY A 255 -34.18 -4.15 12.96
N ALA A 256 -33.95 -5.36 12.42
CA ALA A 256 -32.85 -5.61 11.48
C ALA A 256 -32.90 -4.72 10.23
N GLN A 257 -34.08 -4.57 9.60
CA GLN A 257 -34.20 -3.84 8.34
C GLN A 257 -33.99 -2.34 8.51
N ARG A 258 -34.62 -1.70 9.51
CA ARG A 258 -34.47 -0.26 9.73
C ARG A 258 -33.08 0.09 10.25
N TYR A 259 -32.53 -0.71 11.17
CA TYR A 259 -31.14 -0.54 11.61
C TYR A 259 -30.19 -0.60 10.43
N ARG A 260 -30.42 -1.55 9.49
CA ARG A 260 -29.62 -1.67 8.30
C ARG A 260 -29.69 -0.43 7.41
N THR A 261 -30.87 0.16 7.21
CA THR A 261 -31.02 1.42 6.47
C THR A 261 -30.23 2.56 7.10
N VAL A 262 -30.29 2.72 8.43
CA VAL A 262 -29.51 3.76 9.13
C VAL A 262 -28.01 3.52 9.02
N PHE A 263 -27.59 2.27 9.19
CA PHE A 263 -26.20 1.84 9.02
C PHE A 263 -25.68 2.17 7.61
N ASP A 264 -26.48 1.87 6.58
CA ASP A 264 -26.12 2.09 5.18
C ASP A 264 -26.08 3.57 4.80
N ALA A 265 -26.95 4.40 5.35
CA ALA A 265 -26.86 5.84 5.16
C ALA A 265 -25.51 6.39 5.66
N GLY A 266 -25.03 5.95 6.82
CA GLY A 266 -23.71 6.30 7.34
C GLY A 266 -22.57 5.79 6.44
N LEU A 267 -22.56 4.47 6.19
CA LEU A 267 -21.52 3.83 5.39
C LEU A 267 -21.40 4.41 3.97
N LEU A 268 -22.51 4.44 3.23
CA LEU A 268 -22.51 4.80 1.81
C LEU A 268 -22.20 6.28 1.61
N THR A 269 -22.68 7.16 2.49
CA THR A 269 -22.39 8.60 2.40
C THR A 269 -20.90 8.87 2.62
N ILE A 270 -20.31 8.32 3.68
CA ILE A 270 -18.90 8.52 3.97
C ILE A 270 -18.03 7.87 2.89
N LEU A 271 -18.37 6.65 2.46
CA LEU A 271 -17.62 5.97 1.40
C LEU A 271 -17.65 6.74 0.07
N ALA A 272 -18.79 7.32 -0.28
CA ALA A 272 -18.92 8.17 -1.47
C ALA A 272 -18.10 9.46 -1.37
N ASP A 273 -18.03 10.07 -0.18
CA ASP A 273 -17.22 11.26 0.07
C ASP A 273 -15.71 10.94 0.00
N ILE A 274 -15.28 9.85 0.64
CA ILE A 274 -13.90 9.32 0.55
C ILE A 274 -13.53 9.05 -0.91
N ARG A 275 -14.41 8.41 -1.68
CA ARG A 275 -14.16 8.14 -3.11
C ARG A 275 -13.94 9.42 -3.89
N ARG A 276 -14.81 10.42 -3.70
CA ARG A 276 -14.70 11.72 -4.38
C ARG A 276 -13.39 12.42 -4.02
N ASP A 277 -13.04 12.45 -2.74
CA ASP A 277 -11.78 13.06 -2.29
C ASP A 277 -10.56 12.42 -2.95
N LEU A 278 -10.55 11.09 -3.05
CA LEU A 278 -9.44 10.37 -3.70
C LEU A 278 -9.42 10.59 -5.21
N GLU A 279 -10.58 10.62 -5.87
CA GLU A 279 -10.68 10.91 -7.31
C GLU A 279 -10.21 12.33 -7.63
N GLU A 280 -10.60 13.33 -6.84
CA GLU A 280 -10.12 14.72 -6.97
C GLU A 280 -8.62 14.83 -6.68
N PHE A 281 -8.09 13.99 -5.79
CA PHE A 281 -6.66 13.86 -5.52
C PHE A 281 -5.88 13.10 -6.61
N GLY A 282 -6.55 12.60 -7.66
CA GLY A 282 -5.94 11.89 -8.78
C GLY A 282 -5.74 10.38 -8.55
N VAL A 283 -6.44 9.80 -7.57
CA VAL A 283 -6.36 8.39 -7.22
C VAL A 283 -7.63 7.66 -7.64
N HIS A 284 -7.47 6.67 -8.51
CA HIS A 284 -8.57 5.85 -9.00
C HIS A 284 -8.35 4.37 -8.64
N TYR A 285 -9.38 3.76 -8.07
CA TYR A 285 -9.37 2.35 -7.67
C TYR A 285 -10.10 1.48 -8.69
N GLN A 286 -9.58 0.27 -8.94
CA GLN A 286 -10.29 -0.75 -9.70
C GLN A 286 -11.35 -1.44 -8.82
N GLU A 287 -11.08 -1.62 -7.53
CA GLU A 287 -12.00 -2.28 -6.60
C GLU A 287 -12.06 -1.59 -5.23
N TRP A 288 -13.27 -1.50 -4.69
CA TRP A 288 -13.56 -1.10 -3.32
C TRP A 288 -14.05 -2.34 -2.59
N PHE A 289 -13.13 -3.07 -1.95
CA PHE A 289 -13.35 -4.40 -1.44
C PHE A 289 -14.02 -4.37 -0.06
N SER A 290 -15.16 -5.05 0.12
CA SER A 290 -15.92 -5.07 1.37
C SER A 290 -15.39 -6.13 2.35
N GLU A 291 -15.02 -5.73 3.56
CA GLU A 291 -14.71 -6.68 4.65
C GLU A 291 -15.88 -7.62 4.92
N ARG A 292 -17.11 -7.09 4.94
CA ARG A 292 -18.30 -7.88 5.22
C ARG A 292 -18.49 -9.02 4.22
N SER A 293 -18.13 -8.79 2.96
CA SER A 293 -18.21 -9.81 1.92
C SER A 293 -17.37 -11.05 2.23
N LEU A 294 -16.26 -10.92 2.98
CA LEU A 294 -15.44 -12.06 3.43
C LEU A 294 -16.18 -12.92 4.43
N VAL A 295 -16.93 -12.30 5.34
CA VAL A 295 -17.67 -12.99 6.40
C VAL A 295 -18.91 -13.64 5.81
N GLU A 296 -19.74 -12.88 5.09
CA GLU A 296 -20.99 -13.35 4.48
C GLU A 296 -20.74 -14.38 3.38
N GLY A 297 -19.66 -14.22 2.62
CA GLY A 297 -19.21 -15.17 1.60
C GLY A 297 -18.49 -16.41 2.16
N GLY A 298 -18.36 -16.53 3.49
CA GLY A 298 -17.72 -17.67 4.16
C GLY A 298 -16.21 -17.79 3.94
N ALA A 299 -15.54 -16.77 3.38
CA ALA A 299 -14.10 -16.78 3.11
C ALA A 299 -13.29 -16.93 4.40
N VAL A 300 -13.73 -16.28 5.49
CA VAL A 300 -13.10 -16.39 6.80
C VAL A 300 -13.12 -17.84 7.31
N THR A 301 -14.28 -18.49 7.25
CA THR A 301 -14.42 -19.90 7.64
C THR A 301 -13.52 -20.80 6.80
N ARG A 302 -13.52 -20.64 5.47
CA ARG A 302 -12.67 -21.42 4.56
C ARG A 302 -11.18 -21.26 4.87
N ALA A 303 -10.73 -20.04 5.15
CA ALA A 303 -9.34 -19.77 5.49
C ALA A 303 -8.93 -20.48 6.79
N VAL A 304 -9.77 -20.41 7.83
CA VAL A 304 -9.53 -21.10 9.10
C VAL A 304 -9.53 -22.63 8.92
N GLU A 305 -10.44 -23.18 8.12
CA GLU A 305 -10.50 -24.61 7.81
C GLU A 305 -9.26 -25.08 7.04
N ARG A 306 -8.76 -24.31 6.09
CA ARG A 306 -7.50 -24.63 5.38
C ARG A 306 -6.31 -24.66 6.33
N LEU A 307 -6.19 -23.68 7.22
CA LEU A 307 -5.14 -23.68 8.24
C LEU A 307 -5.24 -24.87 9.19
N ARG A 308 -6.47 -25.28 9.56
CA ARG A 308 -6.73 -26.50 10.34
C ARG A 308 -6.29 -27.75 9.59
N ALA A 309 -6.72 -27.89 8.34
CA ALA A 309 -6.39 -29.05 7.50
C ALA A 309 -4.88 -29.17 7.24
N ALA A 310 -4.17 -28.06 7.13
CA ALA A 310 -2.72 -28.00 7.00
C ALA A 310 -1.96 -28.25 8.32
N GLY A 311 -2.66 -28.46 9.45
CA GLY A 311 -2.04 -28.75 10.74
C GLY A 311 -1.40 -27.54 11.45
N HIS A 312 -1.69 -26.33 10.99
CA HIS A 312 -1.10 -25.10 11.52
C HIS A 312 -1.90 -24.47 12.67
N THR A 313 -2.91 -25.15 13.20
CA THR A 313 -3.72 -24.64 14.31
C THR A 313 -3.71 -25.55 15.53
N TYR A 314 -4.11 -25.02 16.69
CA TYR A 314 -4.38 -25.78 17.92
C TYR A 314 -5.41 -25.09 18.79
N GLU A 315 -6.04 -25.84 19.69
CA GLU A 315 -6.95 -25.27 20.68
C GLU A 315 -6.24 -25.06 22.02
N ARG A 316 -6.48 -23.91 22.65
CA ARG A 316 -6.00 -23.57 23.98
C ARG A 316 -6.95 -22.55 24.61
N ASP A 317 -7.35 -22.79 25.85
CA ASP A 317 -8.26 -21.94 26.64
C ASP A 317 -9.58 -21.66 25.90
N GLY A 318 -10.17 -22.70 25.29
CA GLY A 318 -11.42 -22.58 24.51
C GLY A 318 -11.30 -21.82 23.18
N ALA A 319 -10.13 -21.26 22.86
CA ALA A 319 -9.88 -20.53 21.63
C ALA A 319 -9.08 -21.35 20.61
N LEU A 320 -9.27 -21.05 19.32
CA LEU A 320 -8.47 -21.61 18.22
C LEU A 320 -7.29 -20.69 17.91
N TRP A 321 -6.09 -21.23 18.01
CA TRP A 321 -4.82 -20.55 17.78
C TRP A 321 -4.17 -21.00 16.47
N PHE A 322 -3.57 -20.06 15.76
CA PHE A 322 -2.67 -20.28 14.63
C PHE A 322 -1.22 -20.31 15.13
N ARG A 323 -0.48 -21.36 14.75
CA ARG A 323 0.95 -21.58 15.05
C ARG A 323 1.87 -20.67 14.25
N SER A 324 1.58 -19.36 14.22
CA SER A 324 2.35 -18.40 13.41
C SER A 324 3.81 -18.27 13.87
N SER A 325 4.11 -18.50 15.16
CA SER A 325 5.47 -18.38 15.67
C SER A 325 6.43 -19.40 15.05
N ALA A 326 5.93 -20.59 14.72
CA ALA A 326 6.69 -21.61 14.00
C ALA A 326 6.99 -21.22 12.53
N LEU A 327 6.35 -20.15 12.04
CA LEU A 327 6.40 -19.67 10.66
C LEU A 327 6.98 -18.25 10.55
N GLY A 328 7.71 -17.80 11.58
CA GLY A 328 8.44 -16.53 11.57
C GLY A 328 7.71 -15.33 12.18
N ASP A 329 6.52 -15.52 12.75
CA ASP A 329 5.89 -14.50 13.61
C ASP A 329 6.50 -14.51 15.03
N THR A 330 6.24 -13.44 15.78
CA THR A 330 6.73 -13.24 17.15
C THR A 330 5.97 -14.06 18.20
N LYS A 331 4.69 -14.38 17.95
CA LYS A 331 3.86 -15.20 18.82
C LYS A 331 2.67 -15.74 18.05
N ASP A 332 2.14 -16.88 18.50
CA ASP A 332 0.91 -17.44 17.97
C ASP A 332 -0.28 -16.48 18.08
N ARG A 333 -1.20 -16.58 17.12
CA ARG A 333 -2.34 -15.66 16.98
C ARG A 333 -3.65 -16.40 17.15
N VAL A 334 -4.59 -15.78 17.86
CA VAL A 334 -5.95 -16.31 17.96
C VAL A 334 -6.68 -16.06 16.63
N LEU A 335 -7.24 -17.11 16.04
CA LEU A 335 -8.14 -17.04 14.88
C LEU A 335 -9.60 -16.96 15.30
N VAL A 336 -9.98 -17.77 16.28
CA VAL A 336 -11.35 -17.84 16.82
C VAL A 336 -11.27 -17.77 18.34
N ARG A 337 -12.02 -16.84 18.94
CA ARG A 337 -12.08 -16.64 20.38
C ARG A 337 -12.91 -17.74 21.05
N GLU A 338 -12.83 -17.83 22.38
CA GLU A 338 -13.64 -18.72 23.23
C GLU A 338 -15.15 -18.65 22.92
N ASN A 339 -15.66 -17.45 22.65
CA ASN A 339 -17.07 -17.23 22.32
C ASN A 339 -17.45 -17.59 20.87
N GLY A 340 -16.58 -18.29 20.14
CA GLY A 340 -16.79 -18.71 18.75
C GLY A 340 -16.63 -17.59 17.70
N ARG A 341 -16.39 -16.34 18.11
CA ARG A 341 -16.21 -15.23 17.15
C ARG A 341 -14.81 -15.22 16.57
N THR A 342 -14.72 -14.99 15.26
CA THR A 342 -13.46 -14.80 14.55
C THR A 342 -12.77 -13.49 14.95
N THR A 343 -11.45 -13.45 14.86
CA THR A 343 -10.65 -12.24 15.10
C THR A 343 -10.45 -11.44 13.80
N TYR A 344 -10.08 -10.16 13.90
CA TYR A 344 -9.67 -9.37 12.73
C TYR A 344 -8.52 -10.03 11.95
N PHE A 345 -7.60 -10.68 12.67
CA PHE A 345 -6.55 -11.43 12.02
C PHE A 345 -7.10 -12.58 11.14
N ALA A 346 -8.19 -13.25 11.53
CA ALA A 346 -8.81 -14.25 10.67
C ALA A 346 -9.42 -13.63 9.39
N SER A 347 -9.98 -12.41 9.47
CA SER A 347 -10.39 -11.63 8.29
C SER A 347 -9.19 -11.32 7.39
N ASP A 348 -8.06 -10.87 7.97
CA ASP A 348 -6.86 -10.56 7.18
C ASP A 348 -6.30 -11.79 6.47
N VAL A 349 -6.27 -12.95 7.14
CA VAL A 349 -5.85 -14.21 6.51
C VAL A 349 -6.77 -14.53 5.33
N ALA A 350 -8.09 -14.41 5.52
CA ALA A 350 -9.06 -14.68 4.47
C ALA A 350 -8.95 -13.69 3.30
N TYR A 351 -8.67 -12.43 3.59
CA TYR A 351 -8.49 -11.40 2.59
C TYR A 351 -7.25 -11.65 1.74
N HIS A 352 -6.11 -11.98 2.36
CA HIS A 352 -4.89 -12.31 1.62
C HIS A 352 -5.01 -13.60 0.82
N MET A 353 -5.70 -14.62 1.38
CA MET A 353 -6.08 -15.81 0.63
C MET A 353 -6.94 -15.45 -0.58
N ASN A 354 -7.94 -14.57 -0.40
CA ASN A 354 -8.81 -14.12 -1.49
C ASN A 354 -8.03 -13.38 -2.58
N LYS A 355 -7.11 -12.47 -2.24
CA LYS A 355 -6.24 -11.80 -3.21
C LYS A 355 -5.50 -12.83 -4.09
N ARG A 356 -4.97 -13.90 -3.49
CA ARG A 356 -4.29 -14.99 -4.22
C ARG A 356 -5.24 -15.81 -5.09
N GLU A 357 -6.42 -16.15 -4.58
CA GLU A 357 -7.46 -16.87 -5.33
C GLU A 357 -7.97 -16.08 -6.55
N ARG A 358 -7.92 -14.74 -6.52
CA ARG A 358 -8.22 -13.87 -7.67
C ARG A 358 -7.11 -13.84 -8.72
N GLY A 359 -5.97 -14.51 -8.48
CA GLY A 359 -4.88 -14.68 -9.45
C GLY A 359 -3.81 -13.58 -9.42
N PHE A 360 -3.76 -12.76 -8.37
CA PHE A 360 -2.68 -11.77 -8.23
C PHE A 360 -1.39 -12.44 -7.81
N GLU A 361 -0.36 -12.33 -8.65
CA GLU A 361 0.94 -12.98 -8.43
C GLU A 361 1.80 -12.25 -7.40
N ARG A 362 1.67 -10.92 -7.31
CA ARG A 362 2.26 -10.10 -6.24
C ARG A 362 1.20 -9.25 -5.56
N LEU A 363 1.34 -9.11 -4.25
CA LEU A 363 0.50 -8.32 -3.38
C LEU A 363 1.37 -7.23 -2.79
N ILE A 364 0.92 -5.98 -2.87
CA ILE A 364 1.62 -4.83 -2.29
C ILE A 364 0.64 -4.11 -1.38
N ASP A 365 0.96 -4.08 -0.11
CA ASP A 365 0.14 -3.39 0.88
C ASP A 365 0.88 -2.17 1.41
N VAL A 366 0.22 -1.00 1.36
CA VAL A 366 0.75 0.25 1.90
C VAL A 366 0.13 0.50 3.27
N TRP A 367 0.88 0.23 4.32
CA TRP A 367 0.42 0.34 5.71
C TRP A 367 1.11 1.47 6.48
N GLY A 368 0.51 1.88 7.59
CA GLY A 368 1.18 2.74 8.57
C GLY A 368 2.35 2.03 9.25
N ALA A 369 3.39 2.78 9.62
CA ALA A 369 4.59 2.23 10.26
C ALA A 369 4.36 1.52 11.61
N ASP A 370 3.23 1.81 12.27
CA ASP A 370 2.74 1.10 13.45
C ASP A 370 2.38 -0.37 13.19
N HIS A 371 2.16 -0.76 11.93
CA HIS A 371 1.83 -2.13 11.52
C HIS A 371 3.06 -3.01 11.26
N HIS A 372 4.28 -2.55 11.57
CA HIS A 372 5.52 -3.32 11.38
C HIS A 372 5.43 -4.75 11.96
N GLY A 373 4.80 -4.90 13.13
CA GLY A 373 4.70 -6.18 13.86
C GLY A 373 3.55 -7.06 13.36
N TYR A 374 2.84 -6.58 12.35
CA TYR A 374 1.74 -7.25 11.68
C TYR A 374 2.19 -7.92 10.38
N VAL A 375 3.28 -7.47 9.77
CA VAL A 375 3.79 -8.05 8.51
C VAL A 375 4.10 -9.55 8.67
N ALA A 376 4.83 -9.91 9.72
CA ALA A 376 5.29 -11.28 9.93
C ALA A 376 4.13 -12.28 10.06
N ARG A 377 3.03 -11.90 10.72
CA ARG A 377 1.89 -12.82 10.93
C ARG A 377 1.08 -13.07 9.66
N VAL A 378 0.97 -12.08 8.78
CA VAL A 378 0.26 -12.23 7.51
C VAL A 378 1.10 -13.07 6.55
N LYS A 379 2.41 -12.81 6.47
CA LYS A 379 3.36 -13.65 5.72
C LYS A 379 3.36 -15.10 6.21
N ALA A 380 3.34 -15.31 7.52
CA ALA A 380 3.21 -16.65 8.12
C ALA A 380 1.91 -17.33 7.68
N ALA A 381 0.79 -16.60 7.66
CA ALA A 381 -0.49 -17.16 7.23
C ALA A 381 -0.52 -17.52 5.75
N LEU A 382 0.04 -16.69 4.86
CA LEU A 382 0.21 -17.02 3.44
C LEU A 382 1.04 -18.30 3.26
N GLY A 383 2.18 -18.41 3.97
CA GLY A 383 3.01 -19.61 3.97
C GLY A 383 2.25 -20.86 4.43
N ALA A 384 1.46 -20.75 5.50
CA ALA A 384 0.63 -21.83 6.01
C ALA A 384 -0.52 -22.24 5.06
N LEU A 385 -0.94 -21.34 4.18
CA LEU A 385 -1.93 -21.60 3.14
C LEU A 385 -1.31 -22.15 1.84
N GLY A 386 0.01 -22.37 1.82
CA GLY A 386 0.74 -22.94 0.69
C GLY A 386 1.25 -21.91 -0.33
N GLU A 387 1.17 -20.61 -0.01
CA GLU A 387 1.68 -19.53 -0.85
C GLU A 387 3.14 -19.20 -0.50
N ASP A 388 3.91 -18.69 -1.46
CA ASP A 388 5.23 -18.13 -1.17
C ASP A 388 5.08 -16.82 -0.38
N PRO A 389 5.59 -16.70 0.86
CA PRO A 389 5.52 -15.45 1.64
C PRO A 389 6.20 -14.24 0.98
N ALA A 390 7.04 -14.46 -0.04
CA ALA A 390 7.63 -13.41 -0.86
C ALA A 390 6.64 -12.80 -1.87
N CYS A 391 5.45 -13.38 -2.06
CA CYS A 391 4.41 -12.77 -2.88
C CYS A 391 3.84 -11.47 -2.28
N LEU A 392 4.01 -11.24 -0.97
CA LEU A 392 3.54 -10.05 -0.26
C LEU A 392 4.70 -9.10 0.05
N ASP A 393 4.62 -7.88 -0.47
CA ASP A 393 5.46 -6.75 -0.10
C ASP A 393 4.63 -5.76 0.73
N VAL A 394 5.08 -5.45 1.96
CA VAL A 394 4.43 -4.43 2.79
C VAL A 394 5.30 -3.19 2.85
N LEU A 395 4.77 -2.08 2.34
CA LEU A 395 5.42 -0.78 2.30
C LEU A 395 4.92 0.07 3.47
N LEU A 396 5.80 0.32 4.44
CA LEU A 396 5.45 1.06 5.66
C LEU A 396 5.65 2.57 5.50
N VAL A 397 4.57 3.32 5.64
CA VAL A 397 4.53 4.79 5.54
C VAL A 397 4.49 5.42 6.93
N GLN A 398 5.32 6.44 7.15
CA GLN A 398 5.33 7.19 8.40
C GLN A 398 4.13 8.13 8.49
N PHE A 399 3.58 8.30 9.69
CA PHE A 399 2.47 9.22 9.94
C PHE A 399 2.83 10.67 9.62
N ALA A 400 1.87 11.43 9.08
CA ALA A 400 1.98 12.87 8.96
C ALA A 400 1.84 13.52 10.35
N ILE A 401 2.69 14.51 10.63
CA ILE A 401 2.60 15.32 11.85
C ILE A 401 2.29 16.74 11.43
N LEU A 402 1.17 17.28 11.93
CA LEU A 402 0.77 18.66 11.70
C LEU A 402 1.28 19.58 12.81
N TYR A 403 1.76 20.74 12.41
CA TYR A 403 2.12 21.84 13.30
C TYR A 403 1.28 23.07 12.96
N ARG A 404 0.76 23.77 13.98
CA ARG A 404 0.07 25.06 13.85
C ARG A 404 0.66 26.01 14.88
N GLY A 405 1.18 27.16 14.44
CA GLY A 405 1.83 28.12 15.35
C GLY A 405 3.06 27.57 16.09
N GLY A 406 3.73 26.54 15.54
CA GLY A 406 4.88 25.89 16.18
C GLY A 406 4.51 24.74 17.14
N GLU A 407 3.23 24.53 17.43
CA GLU A 407 2.75 23.45 18.30
C GLU A 407 2.16 22.28 17.49
N LYS A 408 2.34 21.06 18.00
CA LYS A 408 1.81 19.85 17.37
C LYS A 408 0.30 19.76 17.59
N VAL A 409 -0.46 19.63 16.50
CA VAL A 409 -1.92 19.47 16.53
C VAL A 409 -2.27 17.98 16.54
N ARG A 410 -3.22 17.56 17.38
CA ARG A 410 -3.82 16.22 17.33
C ARG A 410 -5.00 16.22 16.36
N MET A 411 -5.15 15.16 15.59
CA MET A 411 -6.31 14.95 14.71
C MET A 411 -7.19 13.84 15.28
N SER A 412 -8.51 14.01 15.22
CA SER A 412 -9.48 13.03 15.73
C SER A 412 -10.80 13.10 14.95
N THR A 413 -11.16 12.01 14.29
CA THR A 413 -12.43 11.87 13.55
C THR A 413 -13.65 11.80 14.46
N ARG A 414 -13.47 11.31 15.71
CA ARG A 414 -14.55 11.21 16.70
C ARG A 414 -14.99 12.58 17.23
N SER A 415 -14.02 13.43 17.57
CA SER A 415 -14.29 14.79 18.07
C SER A 415 -14.53 15.82 16.97
N GLY A 416 -14.30 15.46 15.70
CA GLY A 416 -14.46 16.40 14.57
C GLY A 416 -13.27 17.32 14.33
N GLU A 417 -12.20 17.21 15.11
CA GLU A 417 -11.02 18.09 15.00
C GLU A 417 -9.98 17.49 14.03
N PHE A 418 -10.06 17.84 12.74
CA PHE A 418 -9.08 17.46 11.73
C PHE A 418 -9.07 18.45 10.56
N ILE A 419 -7.97 18.44 9.77
CA ILE A 419 -7.92 19.10 8.46
C ILE A 419 -8.16 18.03 7.41
N THR A 420 -9.22 18.19 6.64
CA THR A 420 -9.60 17.26 5.57
C THR A 420 -8.54 17.23 4.47
N LEU A 421 -8.54 16.16 3.67
CA LEU A 421 -7.72 16.11 2.47
C LEU A 421 -8.14 17.18 1.46
N ARG A 422 -9.45 17.45 1.36
CA ARG A 422 -10.04 18.43 0.43
C ARG A 422 -9.69 19.89 0.75
N GLU A 423 -9.41 20.22 2.00
CA GLU A 423 -9.01 21.59 2.41
C GLU A 423 -7.57 21.96 2.02
N LEU A 424 -6.75 20.97 1.64
CA LEU A 424 -5.37 21.15 1.18
C LEU A 424 -5.31 21.28 -0.34
#